data_AF-A0A7J7S545-F1
#
_entry.id   AF-A0A7J7S545-F1
#
_cell.length_a   1.000
_cell.length_b   1.000
_cell.length_c   1.000
_cell.angle_alpha   90.00
_cell.angle_beta   90.00
_cell.angle_gamma   90.00
#
_symmetry.space_group_name_H-M   'P 1'
#
loop_
_entity.id
_entity.type
_entity.pdbx_description
1 polymer ?
#
loop_
_entity_poly.entity_id
_entity_poly.type
_entity_poly.pdbx_seq_one_letter_code
_entity_poly.pdbx_strand_id
1 'polypeptide(L)'
;MWAGDVNDLLKFIRPLHEGTLVFVASYDDPATKMNEETRKLFSDLGSKNVKELAFRDSWVFVGAKGVQNKSPFEQHMKNSRHTNKYEGWPEALEMEGCIPRRSTAS
;
A
#
# COMPACT_ATOMS: atom_id res chain seq x y z
N MET A 1 8.90 7.21 -0.35
CA MET A 1 8.31 8.08 0.69
C MET A 1 9.34 8.51 1.75
N TRP A 2 10.63 8.49 1.42
CA TRP A 2 11.71 9.01 2.28
C TRP A 2 11.81 10.55 2.23
N ALA A 3 11.79 11.07 1.01
CA ALA A 3 11.82 12.49 0.67
C ALA A 3 10.62 12.87 -0.21
N GLY A 4 10.44 14.17 -0.44
CA GLY A 4 9.30 14.73 -1.17
C GLY A 4 8.13 15.12 -0.27
N ASP A 5 7.17 15.83 -0.85
CA ASP A 5 5.93 16.24 -0.18
C ASP A 5 4.87 15.13 -0.33
N VAL A 6 4.39 14.62 0.81
CA VAL A 6 3.33 13.61 0.85
C VAL A 6 2.01 14.11 0.25
N ASN A 7 1.81 15.43 0.20
CA ASN A 7 0.61 16.03 -0.39
C ASN A 7 0.46 15.72 -1.88
N ASP A 8 1.55 15.49 -2.61
CA ASP A 8 1.45 15.17 -4.04
C ASP A 8 0.86 13.78 -4.27
N LEU A 9 1.15 12.82 -3.37
CA LEU A 9 0.49 11.52 -3.35
C LEU A 9 -1.01 11.67 -3.02
N LEU A 10 -1.35 12.50 -2.03
CA LEU A 10 -2.75 12.75 -1.67
C LEU A 10 -3.53 13.37 -2.83
N LYS A 11 -2.95 14.35 -3.53
CA LYS A 11 -3.54 14.97 -4.74
C LYS A 11 -3.73 13.96 -5.87
N PHE A 12 -2.82 13.00 -6.01
CA PHE A 12 -2.91 11.97 -7.04
C PHE A 12 -4.03 10.95 -6.77
N ILE A 13 -4.18 10.49 -5.52
CA ILE A 13 -5.09 9.39 -5.19
C ILE A 13 -6.52 9.88 -4.87
N ARG A 14 -6.70 11.07 -4.28
CA ARG A 14 -8.05 11.55 -3.90
C ARG A 14 -9.05 11.62 -5.06
N PRO A 15 -8.67 12.09 -6.28
CA PRO A 15 -9.60 12.22 -7.40
C PRO A 15 -10.00 10.91 -8.07
N LEU A 16 -9.45 9.76 -7.64
CA LEU A 16 -9.77 8.47 -8.26
C LEU A 16 -11.27 8.17 -8.15
N HIS A 17 -11.85 7.70 -9.27
CA HIS A 17 -13.24 7.28 -9.34
C HIS A 17 -13.46 5.94 -8.63
N GLU A 18 -14.67 5.73 -8.09
CA GLU A 18 -15.06 4.45 -7.51
C GLU A 18 -14.84 3.28 -8.47
N GLY A 19 -14.37 2.15 -7.94
CA GLY A 19 -14.02 0.97 -8.73
C GLY A 19 -12.65 1.02 -9.38
N THR A 20 -11.91 2.14 -9.29
CA THR A 20 -10.51 2.20 -9.74
C THR A 20 -9.66 1.26 -8.88
N LEU A 21 -8.95 0.34 -9.54
CA LEU A 21 -7.94 -0.51 -8.90
C LEU A 21 -6.67 0.30 -8.63
N VAL A 22 -6.07 0.11 -7.46
CA VAL A 22 -4.87 0.81 -7.03
C VAL A 22 -3.79 -0.22 -6.71
N PHE A 23 -2.75 -0.28 -7.54
CA PHE A 23 -1.60 -1.14 -7.33
C PHE A 23 -0.47 -0.34 -6.69
N VAL A 24 0.09 -0.85 -5.60
CA VAL A 24 1.13 -0.19 -4.82
C VAL A 24 2.26 -1.19 -4.56
N ALA A 25 3.48 -0.74 -4.81
CA ALA A 25 4.70 -1.46 -4.45
C ALA A 25 5.66 -0.46 -3.81
N SER A 26 6.23 -0.82 -2.65
CA SER A 26 7.27 0.00 -2.02
C SER A 26 8.60 -0.14 -2.77
N TYR A 27 9.41 0.92 -2.68
CA TYR A 27 10.81 0.88 -3.10
C TYR A 27 11.64 1.69 -2.11
N ASP A 28 12.69 1.06 -1.58
CA ASP A 28 13.55 1.53 -0.48
C ASP A 28 12.78 1.81 0.83
N ASP A 29 12.00 2.89 0.90
CA ASP A 29 11.27 3.29 2.09
C ASP A 29 9.85 3.82 1.78
N PRO A 30 8.79 3.10 2.21
CA PRO A 30 7.41 3.53 2.04
C PRO A 30 6.89 4.41 3.18
N ALA A 31 7.56 4.50 4.34
CA ALA A 31 6.89 4.95 5.56
C ALA A 31 7.30 6.31 6.12
N THR A 32 8.54 6.79 5.89
CA THR A 32 9.10 7.93 6.65
C THR A 32 8.26 9.21 6.58
N LYS A 33 7.68 9.54 5.43
CA LYS A 33 6.82 10.71 5.25
C LYS A 33 5.32 10.41 5.34
N MET A 34 4.91 9.16 5.54
CA MET A 34 3.49 8.83 5.69
C MET A 34 2.92 9.41 6.98
N ASN A 35 1.96 10.32 6.83
CA ASN A 35 1.18 10.86 7.93
C ASN A 35 -0.13 10.06 8.14
N GLU A 36 -0.87 10.42 9.19
CA GLU A 36 -2.15 9.78 9.51
C GLU A 36 -3.15 9.81 8.34
N GLU A 37 -3.20 10.93 7.62
CA GLU A 37 -4.08 11.08 6.47
C GLU A 37 -3.74 10.12 5.33
N THR A 38 -2.47 9.96 5.00
CA THR A 38 -2.02 9.01 3.97
C THR A 38 -2.29 7.57 4.38
N ARG A 39 -2.10 7.25 5.67
CA ARG A 39 -2.42 5.92 6.21
C ARG A 39 -3.92 5.65 6.20
N LYS A 40 -4.74 6.66 6.51
CA LYS A 40 -6.20 6.58 6.41
C LYS A 40 -6.63 6.36 4.96
N LEU A 41 -6.05 7.11 4.02
CA LEU A 41 -6.35 6.98 2.59
C LEU A 41 -6.14 5.55 2.09
N PHE A 42 -5.00 4.93 2.38
CA PHE A 42 -4.75 3.53 1.99
C PHE A 42 -5.59 2.53 2.80
N SER A 43 -5.92 2.84 4.05
CA SER A 43 -6.86 2.03 4.85
C SER A 43 -8.25 2.01 4.21
N ASP A 44 -8.71 3.14 3.69
CA ASP A 44 -9.99 3.32 2.98
C ASP A 44 -9.95 2.68 1.58
N LEU A 45 -8.76 2.47 0.99
CA LEU A 45 -8.57 1.65 -0.22
C LEU A 45 -8.53 0.14 0.07
N GLY A 46 -8.59 -0.27 1.34
CA GLY A 46 -8.67 -1.66 1.78
C GLY A 46 -7.41 -2.23 2.46
N SER A 47 -6.36 -1.44 2.67
CA SER A 47 -5.14 -1.93 3.34
C SER A 47 -5.39 -2.24 4.82
N LYS A 48 -4.78 -3.33 5.29
CA LYS A 48 -4.65 -3.72 6.69
C LYS A 48 -3.32 -3.21 7.27
N ASN A 49 -2.22 -3.37 6.53
CA ASN A 49 -0.87 -3.19 7.06
C ASN A 49 -0.38 -1.73 7.01
N VAL A 50 -1.01 -0.85 6.23
CA VAL A 50 -0.55 0.55 6.08
C VAL A 50 -0.51 1.33 7.39
N LYS A 51 -1.30 0.94 8.40
CA LYS A 51 -1.27 1.57 9.72
C LYS A 51 0.04 1.29 10.47
N GLU A 52 0.67 0.15 10.20
CA GLU A 52 1.84 -0.33 10.92
C GLU A 52 3.13 -0.24 10.10
N LEU A 53 3.05 0.11 8.81
CA LEU A 53 4.23 0.27 7.95
C LEU A 53 5.26 1.20 8.59
N ALA A 54 6.49 0.68 8.68
CA ALA A 54 7.65 1.32 9.27
C ALA A 54 8.78 1.51 8.24
N PHE A 55 9.83 2.19 8.68
CA PHE A 55 10.98 2.54 7.86
C PHE A 55 11.60 1.32 7.15
N ARG A 56 11.63 1.37 5.82
CA ARG A 56 12.13 0.31 4.91
C ARG A 56 11.40 -1.03 4.96
N ASP A 57 10.18 -1.07 5.46
CA ASP A 57 9.36 -2.26 5.28
C ASP A 57 9.11 -2.52 3.78
N SER A 58 9.17 -3.79 3.37
CA SER A 58 8.70 -4.20 2.05
C SER A 58 7.18 -4.30 2.09
N TRP A 59 6.50 -3.75 1.09
CA TRP A 59 5.03 -3.75 1.04
C TRP A 59 4.54 -3.77 -0.41
N VAL A 60 3.65 -4.72 -0.69
CA VAL A 60 2.88 -4.78 -1.95
C VAL A 60 1.40 -4.88 -1.61
N PHE A 61 0.59 -4.10 -2.31
CA PHE A 61 -0.84 -3.97 -2.01
C PHE A 61 -1.62 -3.69 -3.28
N VAL A 62 -2.76 -4.36 -3.42
CA VAL A 62 -3.78 -4.01 -4.41
C VAL A 62 -5.06 -3.67 -3.69
N GLY A 63 -5.53 -2.44 -3.87
CA GLY A 63 -6.78 -1.93 -3.31
C GLY A 63 -7.75 -1.49 -4.40
N ALA A 64 -8.88 -0.95 -3.95
CA ALA A 64 -9.84 -0.31 -4.85
C ALA A 64 -10.54 0.86 -4.17
N LYS A 65 -10.83 1.92 -4.93
CA LYS A 65 -11.63 3.04 -4.43
C LYS A 65 -13.09 2.59 -4.21
N GLY A 66 -13.60 2.81 -3.00
CA GLY A 66 -14.98 2.47 -2.63
C GLY A 66 -15.15 1.04 -2.10
N VAL A 67 -14.05 0.32 -1.82
CA VAL A 67 -14.12 -1.03 -1.22
C VAL A 67 -14.61 -0.94 0.22
N GLN A 68 -15.51 -1.85 0.60
CA GLN A 68 -16.04 -1.92 1.97
C GLN A 68 -15.20 -2.82 2.88
N ASN A 69 -14.55 -3.82 2.29
CA ASN A 69 -13.78 -4.83 3.00
C ASN A 69 -12.28 -4.62 2.81
N LYS A 70 -11.50 -5.29 3.67
CA LYS A 70 -10.05 -5.35 3.50
C LYS A 70 -9.68 -6.15 2.26
N SER A 71 -8.64 -5.71 1.56
CA SER A 71 -8.16 -6.41 0.38
C SER A 71 -7.59 -7.78 0.76
N PRO A 72 -7.86 -8.83 -0.04
CA PRO A 72 -7.13 -10.09 0.06
C PRO A 72 -5.73 -10.01 -0.58
N PHE A 73 -5.43 -8.94 -1.31
CA PHE A 73 -4.17 -8.75 -2.03
C PHE A 73 -3.27 -7.76 -1.29
N GLU A 74 -2.61 -8.23 -0.24
CA GLU A 74 -1.63 -7.45 0.50
C GLU A 74 -0.56 -8.35 1.12
N GLN A 75 0.71 -7.98 0.93
CA GLN A 75 1.83 -8.60 1.65
C GLN A 75 2.72 -7.51 2.24
N HIS A 76 3.33 -7.83 3.39
CA HIS A 76 4.19 -6.94 4.14
C HIS A 76 5.32 -7.75 4.79
N MET A 77 6.53 -7.20 4.76
CA MET A 77 7.65 -7.73 5.51
C MET A 77 8.33 -6.60 6.25
N LYS A 78 8.41 -6.76 7.56
CA LYS A 78 9.01 -5.78 8.46
C LYS A 78 10.52 -5.75 8.32
N ASN A 79 11.08 -4.56 8.24
CA ASN A 79 12.52 -4.34 8.35
C ASN A 79 13.01 -4.77 9.74
N SER A 80 13.89 -5.76 9.79
CA SER A 80 14.46 -6.29 11.03
C SER A 80 15.88 -6.79 10.81
N ARG A 81 16.81 -6.34 11.66
CA ARG A 81 18.22 -6.73 11.60
C ARG A 81 18.46 -8.24 11.65
N HIS A 82 17.52 -9.00 12.24
CA HIS A 82 17.65 -10.43 12.43
C HIS A 82 17.15 -11.27 11.24
N THR A 83 16.25 -10.72 10.42
CA THR A 83 15.56 -11.47 9.36
C THR A 83 15.74 -10.88 7.97
N ASN A 84 16.37 -9.71 7.86
CA ASN A 84 16.60 -9.04 6.58
C ASN A 84 17.49 -9.88 5.66
N LYS A 85 17.10 -9.96 4.39
CA LYS A 85 17.89 -10.58 3.32
C LYS A 85 19.04 -9.69 2.86
N TYR A 86 18.85 -8.38 2.87
CA TYR A 86 19.87 -7.40 2.49
C TYR A 86 20.36 -6.63 3.72
N GLU A 87 21.50 -5.96 3.61
CA GLU A 87 22.05 -5.16 4.70
C GLU A 87 21.17 -3.94 5.02
N GLY A 88 20.20 -4.12 5.92
CA GLY A 88 19.27 -3.07 6.34
C GLY A 88 17.98 -2.96 5.52
N TRP A 89 17.67 -3.95 4.67
CA TRP A 89 16.37 -4.07 3.98
C TRP A 89 15.85 -5.53 4.00
N PRO A 90 14.54 -5.72 4.19
CA PRO A 90 13.89 -7.02 4.02
C PRO A 90 13.92 -7.47 2.55
N GLU A 91 13.54 -8.72 2.29
CA GLU A 91 13.48 -9.20 0.90
C GLU A 91 12.38 -8.51 0.08
N ALA A 92 12.53 -8.57 -1.25
CA ALA A 92 11.49 -8.11 -2.16
C ALA A 92 10.27 -9.03 -2.05
N LEU A 93 9.09 -8.43 -2.11
CA LEU A 93 7.82 -9.16 -2.06
C LEU A 93 7.24 -9.30 -3.45
N GLU A 94 6.64 -10.46 -3.70
CA GLU A 94 5.94 -10.78 -4.93
C GLU A 94 4.52 -11.23 -4.59
N MET A 95 3.55 -10.77 -5.37
CA MET A 95 2.16 -11.12 -5.20
C MET A 95 1.47 -11.17 -6.56
N GLU A 96 0.76 -12.28 -6.79
CA GLU A 96 -0.04 -12.52 -7.98
C GLU A 96 -1.45 -12.95 -7.59
N GLY A 97 -2.40 -12.88 -8.53
CA GLY A 97 -3.76 -13.34 -8.28
C GLY A 97 -4.78 -12.83 -9.30
N CYS A 98 -6.05 -13.14 -9.03
CA CYS A 98 -7.17 -12.83 -9.90
C CYS A 98 -8.13 -11.85 -9.21
N ILE A 99 -8.24 -10.63 -9.73
CA ILE A 99 -9.15 -9.62 -9.18
C ILE A 99 -10.55 -9.83 -9.77
N PRO A 100 -11.59 -10.06 -8.96
CA PRO A 100 -12.95 -10.20 -9.46
C PRO A 100 -13.38 -8.95 -10.22
N ARG A 101 -13.90 -9.12 -11.44
CA ARG A 101 -14.45 -7.99 -12.21
C ARG A 101 -15.70 -7.49 -11.50
N ARG A 102 -15.79 -6.17 -11.29
CA ARG A 102 -17.03 -5.55 -10.81
C ARG A 102 -18.16 -5.89 -11.79
N SER A 103 -19.23 -6.51 -11.30
CA SER A 103 -20.46 -6.65 -12.07
C SER A 103 -21.08 -5.25 -12.19
N THR A 104 -21.29 -4.79 -13.42
CA THR A 104 -22.23 -3.71 -13.68
C THR A 104 -23.61 -4.28 -13.36
N ALA A 105 -24.22 -3.86 -12.26
CA ALA A 105 -25.65 -4.10 -12.09
C ALA A 105 -26.36 -3.42 -13.28
N SER A 106 -27.07 -4.20 -14.08
CA SER A 106 -28.03 -3.69 -15.07
C SER A 106 -29.23 -3.07 -14.37
#